data_AF-A0A9Q3BLB0-F1
#
_entry.id   AF-A0A9Q3BLB0-F1
#
_cell.length_a   1.000
_cell.length_b   1.000
_cell.length_c   1.000
_cell.angle_alpha   90.00
_cell.angle_beta   90.00
_cell.angle_gamma   90.00
#
_symmetry.space_group_name_H-M   'P 1'
#
loop_
_entity.id
_entity.type
_entity.pdbx_description
1 polymer ?
#
loop_
_entity_poly.entity_id
_entity_poly.type
_entity_poly.pdbx_seq_one_letter_code
_entity_poly.pdbx_strand_id
1 'polypeptide(L)'
;MSEQLIEAELNQELTEKMKDNLIDCFFNYKSDFSTDKEPLGPIIGNEVDFFFNVEKPYPHLLRRPASPDSPRAAEALEVYIKELMDLGVLRKVGHNE
;
A
#
# COMPACT_ATOMS: atom_id res chain seq x y z
N MET A 1 16.01 13.30 12.63
CA MET A 1 14.66 12.77 12.97
C MET A 1 13.87 12.72 11.68
N SER A 2 13.08 11.67 11.44
CA SER A 2 12.15 11.64 10.30
C SER A 2 11.09 12.73 10.48
N GLU A 3 10.68 13.40 9.39
CA GLU A 3 9.66 14.46 9.42
C GLU A 3 8.34 13.99 10.04
N GLN A 4 8.04 12.69 10.00
CA GLN A 4 6.82 12.09 10.55
C GLN A 4 6.72 12.11 12.07
N LEU A 5 7.86 12.13 12.78
CA LEU A 5 7.84 12.20 14.24
C LEU A 5 7.63 13.63 14.74
N ILE A 6 7.66 14.62 13.85
CA ILE A 6 7.48 16.03 14.20
C ILE A 6 6.02 16.29 14.61
N GLU A 7 5.07 15.57 14.02
CA GLU A 7 3.64 15.64 14.35
C GLU A 7 3.20 14.58 15.37
N ALA A 8 4.12 13.74 15.84
CA ALA A 8 3.77 12.68 16.77
C ALA A 8 3.51 13.27 18.17
N GLU A 9 2.24 13.27 18.58
CA GLU A 9 1.83 13.63 19.93
C GLU A 9 1.30 12.41 20.71
N LEU A 10 1.74 12.30 21.96
CA LEU A 10 1.13 11.38 22.92
C LEU A 10 -0.02 12.10 23.62
N ASN A 11 -1.11 11.37 23.90
CA ASN A 11 -2.25 11.91 24.63
C ASN A 11 -1.78 12.53 25.97
N GLN A 12 -2.15 13.79 26.22
CA GLN A 12 -1.75 14.55 27.41
C GLN A 12 -2.35 14.01 28.71
N GLU A 13 -3.39 13.18 28.64
CA GLU A 13 -3.99 12.52 29.80
C GLU A 13 -3.14 11.35 30.33
N LEU A 14 -2.12 10.93 29.59
CA LEU A 14 -1.23 9.84 29.99
C LEU A 14 -0.28 10.29 31.11
N THR A 15 -0.20 9.50 32.17
CA THR A 15 0.84 9.65 33.17
C THR A 15 2.21 9.31 32.59
N GLU A 16 3.29 9.88 33.15
CA GLU A 16 4.67 9.63 32.68
C GLU A 16 5.00 8.13 32.61
N LYS A 17 4.58 7.36 33.62
CA LYS A 17 4.77 5.90 33.64
C LYS A 17 4.06 5.18 32.48
N MET A 18 2.90 5.68 32.04
CA MET A 18 2.18 5.11 30.90
C MET A 18 2.86 5.45 29.58
N LYS A 19 3.44 6.66 29.48
CA LYS A 19 4.25 7.06 28.31
C LYS A 19 5.50 6.20 28.20
N ASP A 20 6.20 5.96 29.31
CA ASP A 20 7.38 5.09 29.35
C ASP A 20 7.04 3.68 28.87
N ASN A 21 5.96 3.09 29.39
CA ASN A 21 5.48 1.78 28.95
C ASN A 21 5.10 1.74 27.46
N LEU A 22 4.52 2.83 26.94
CA LEU A 22 4.16 2.97 25.52
C LEU A 22 5.42 3.02 24.64
N ILE A 23 6.41 3.81 25.04
CA ILE A 23 7.70 3.91 24.33
C ILE A 23 8.39 2.54 24.32
N ASP A 24 8.42 1.85 25.45
CA ASP A 24 8.97 0.49 25.53
C ASP A 24 8.22 -0.47 24.59
N CYS A 25 6.89 -0.38 24.55
CA CYS A 25 6.07 -1.18 23.64
C CYS A 25 6.42 -0.89 22.17
N PHE A 26 6.42 0.37 21.76
CA PHE A 26 6.76 0.77 20.39
C PHE A 26 8.18 0.36 20.00
N PHE A 27 9.13 0.44 20.93
CA PHE A 27 10.50 0.03 20.68
C PHE A 27 10.61 -1.50 20.50
N ASN A 28 9.91 -2.27 21.35
CA ASN A 28 9.93 -3.73 21.32
C ASN A 28 9.27 -4.30 20.06
N TYR A 29 8.20 -3.66 19.58
CA TYR A 29 7.44 -4.09 18.40
C TYR A 29 7.69 -3.24 17.15
N LYS A 30 8.80 -2.50 17.10
CA LYS A 30 9.09 -1.54 16.00
C LYS A 30 9.04 -2.16 14.59
N SER A 31 9.30 -3.46 14.46
CA SER A 31 9.24 -4.21 13.20
C SER A 31 7.84 -4.48 12.72
N ASP A 32 6.85 -4.39 13.61
CA ASP A 32 5.46 -4.75 13.34
C ASP A 32 4.66 -3.54 12.84
N PHE A 33 5.24 -2.35 12.93
CA PHE A 33 4.67 -1.10 12.42
C PHE A 33 5.14 -0.83 10.98
N SER A 34 4.23 -0.35 10.15
CA SER A 34 4.55 0.18 8.82
C SER A 34 5.43 1.42 8.93
N THR A 35 6.47 1.51 8.10
CA THR A 35 7.32 2.72 7.99
C THR A 35 7.31 3.25 6.57
N ASP A 36 7.81 4.46 6.34
CA ASP A 36 7.92 5.01 4.97
C ASP A 36 8.74 4.15 4.00
N LYS A 37 9.68 3.38 4.56
CA LYS A 37 10.55 2.51 3.78
C LYS A 37 9.92 1.13 3.56
N GLU A 38 9.03 0.73 4.47
CA GLU A 38 8.34 -0.55 4.50
C GLU A 38 6.87 -0.35 4.90
N PRO A 39 6.05 0.32 4.06
CA PRO A 39 4.70 0.72 4.47
C PRO A 39 3.69 -0.42 4.39
N LEU A 40 3.99 -1.43 3.58
CA LEU A 40 3.28 -2.70 3.54
C LEU A 40 4.32 -3.79 3.78
N GLY A 41 4.27 -4.43 4.95
CA GLY A 41 5.06 -5.63 5.19
C GLY A 41 4.70 -6.70 4.16
N PRO A 42 5.65 -7.51 3.67
CA PRO A 42 5.36 -8.56 2.70
C PRO A 42 4.34 -9.53 3.28
N ILE A 43 3.11 -9.51 2.74
CA ILE A 43 2.08 -10.50 3.08
C ILE A 43 2.43 -11.78 2.32
N ILE A 44 3.26 -12.63 2.93
CA ILE A 44 3.68 -13.91 2.36
C ILE A 44 2.55 -14.94 2.57
N GLY A 45 2.20 -15.72 1.53
CA GLY A 45 1.29 -16.87 1.65
C GLY A 45 -0.19 -16.58 1.42
N ASN A 46 -0.55 -15.40 0.89
CA ASN A 46 -1.92 -15.07 0.48
C ASN A 46 -2.05 -14.94 -1.05
N GLU A 47 -1.27 -15.70 -1.81
CA GLU A 47 -1.43 -15.80 -3.25
C GLU A 47 -2.80 -16.41 -3.58
N VAL A 48 -3.55 -15.77 -4.47
CA VAL A 48 -4.87 -16.24 -4.90
C VAL A 48 -4.78 -16.65 -6.37
N ASP A 49 -5.06 -17.92 -6.62
CA ASP A 49 -5.20 -18.43 -7.99
C ASP A 49 -6.61 -18.17 -8.50
N PHE A 50 -6.72 -17.36 -9.55
CA PHE A 50 -7.98 -17.14 -10.25
C PHE A 50 -8.03 -17.98 -11.53
N PHE A 51 -9.06 -18.83 -11.62
CA PHE A 51 -9.34 -19.62 -12.83
C PHE A 51 -10.56 -19.07 -13.54
N PHE A 52 -10.46 -18.87 -14.85
CA PHE A 52 -11.63 -18.58 -15.67
C PHE A 52 -12.44 -19.85 -15.90
N ASN A 53 -13.76 -19.75 -15.72
CA ASN A 53 -14.69 -20.84 -16.07
C ASN A 53 -14.94 -20.93 -17.59
N VAL A 54 -14.17 -20.19 -18.41
CA VAL A 54 -14.34 -20.11 -19.86
C VAL A 54 -12.98 -20.22 -20.55
N GLU A 55 -12.96 -20.94 -21.67
CA GLU A 55 -11.76 -21.08 -22.49
C GLU A 55 -11.68 -19.97 -23.55
N LYS A 56 -10.50 -19.83 -24.18
CA LYS A 56 -10.31 -18.87 -25.28
C LYS A 56 -11.24 -19.20 -26.46
N PRO A 57 -11.78 -18.19 -27.18
CA PRO A 57 -11.48 -16.76 -27.05
C PRO A 57 -12.24 -16.09 -25.90
N TYR A 58 -11.53 -15.27 -25.12
CA TYR A 58 -12.11 -14.54 -24.00
C TYR A 58 -13.17 -13.50 -24.43
N PRO A 59 -14.18 -13.22 -23.59
CA PRO A 59 -15.23 -12.25 -23.89
C PRO A 59 -14.67 -10.86 -24.23
N HIS A 60 -15.28 -10.18 -25.21
CA HIS A 60 -14.90 -8.82 -25.62
C HIS A 60 -14.92 -7.80 -24.46
N LEU A 61 -15.75 -8.04 -23.43
CA LEU A 61 -15.85 -7.20 -22.24
C LEU A 61 -14.53 -7.07 -21.46
N LEU A 62 -13.63 -8.05 -21.58
CA LEU A 62 -12.29 -8.02 -20.98
C LEU A 62 -11.29 -7.19 -21.79
N ARG A 63 -11.65 -6.77 -23.02
CA ARG A 63 -10.81 -5.95 -23.91
C ARG A 63 -11.24 -4.48 -23.92
N ARG A 64 -11.97 -4.02 -22.91
CA ARG A 64 -12.42 -2.63 -22.87
C ARG A 64 -11.20 -1.69 -22.78
N PRO A 65 -11.11 -0.66 -23.63
CA PRO A 65 -10.10 0.36 -23.46
C PRO A 65 -10.31 1.06 -22.12
N ALA A 66 -9.23 1.61 -21.56
CA ALA A 66 -9.34 2.48 -20.40
C ALA A 66 -10.35 3.60 -20.69
N SER A 67 -11.22 3.87 -19.72
CA SER A 67 -12.16 4.99 -19.82
C SER A 67 -11.35 6.30 -19.91
N PRO A 68 -11.76 7.27 -20.75
CA PRO A 68 -11.11 8.56 -20.75
C PRO A 68 -11.36 9.26 -19.41
N ASP A 69 -10.28 9.48 -18.66
CA ASP A 69 -10.32 10.27 -17.42
C ASP A 69 -10.09 11.75 -17.72
N SER A 70 -10.63 12.63 -16.86
CA SER A 70 -10.32 14.06 -16.95
C SER A 70 -8.82 14.31 -16.72
N PRO A 71 -8.20 15.33 -17.33
CA PRO A 71 -6.75 15.59 -17.17
C PRO A 71 -6.30 15.67 -15.71
N ARG A 72 -7.09 16.36 -14.87
CA ARG A 72 -6.84 16.47 -13.43
C ARG A 72 -6.91 15.14 -12.70
N ALA A 73 -7.83 14.26 -13.10
CA ALA A 73 -7.94 12.92 -12.51
C ALA A 73 -6.76 12.04 -12.94
N ALA A 74 -6.33 12.14 -14.19
CA ALA A 74 -5.16 11.40 -14.69
C ALA A 74 -3.87 11.78 -13.95
N GLU A 75 -3.64 13.08 -13.72
CA GLU A 75 -2.48 13.56 -12.95
C GLU A 75 -2.48 13.04 -11.51
N ALA A 76 -3.63 13.08 -10.82
CA ALA A 76 -3.75 12.56 -9.47
C ALA A 76 -3.55 11.03 -9.42
N LEU A 77 -4.12 10.31 -10.39
CA LEU A 77 -3.97 8.86 -10.49
C LEU A 77 -2.52 8.44 -10.77
N GLU A 78 -1.78 9.21 -11.56
CA GLU A 78 -0.38 8.91 -11.88
C GLU A 78 0.52 8.90 -10.63
N VAL A 79 0.27 9.82 -9.68
CA VAL A 79 0.96 9.85 -8.38
C VAL A 79 0.71 8.56 -7.61
N TYR A 80 -0.56 8.18 -7.43
CA TYR A 80 -0.92 6.98 -6.67
C TYR A 80 -0.47 5.69 -7.35
N ILE A 81 -0.53 5.61 -8.68
CA ILE A 81 -0.04 4.45 -9.43
C ILE A 81 1.47 4.29 -9.21
N LYS A 82 2.23 5.40 -9.25
CA LYS A 82 3.67 5.37 -9.00
C LYS A 82 3.98 4.89 -7.58
N GLU A 83 3.28 5.43 -6.58
CA GLU A 83 3.43 4.98 -5.19
C GLU A 83 3.18 3.47 -5.07
N LEU A 84 2.06 2.97 -5.61
CA LEU A 84 1.74 1.54 -5.56
C LEU A 84 2.75 0.65 -6.33
N MET A 85 3.40 1.17 -7.37
CA MET A 85 4.49 0.49 -8.05
C MET A 85 5.76 0.44 -7.19
N ASP A 86 6.12 1.56 -6.54
CA ASP A 86 7.26 1.62 -5.63
C ASP A 86 7.07 0.70 -4.41
N LEU A 87 5.82 0.48 -3.99
CA LEU A 87 5.46 -0.48 -2.94
C LEU A 87 5.41 -1.94 -3.39
N GLY A 88 5.60 -2.22 -4.68
CA GLY A 88 5.50 -3.57 -5.24
C GLY A 88 4.09 -4.17 -5.26
N VAL A 89 3.05 -3.34 -5.00
CA VAL A 89 1.64 -3.75 -5.10
C VAL A 89 1.20 -3.85 -6.56
N LEU A 90 1.66 -2.91 -7.38
CA LEU A 90 1.46 -2.92 -8.83
C LEU A 90 2.77 -3.24 -9.55
N ARG A 91 2.68 -3.99 -10.65
CA ARG A 91 3.80 -4.19 -11.57
C ARG A 91 3.35 -4.00 -13.01
N LYS A 92 4.28 -3.58 -13.86
CA LYS A 92 4.04 -3.52 -15.30
C LYS A 92 4.04 -4.94 -15.87
N VAL A 93 2.95 -5.31 -16.54
CA VAL A 93 2.81 -6.59 -17.24
C VAL A 93 2.86 -6.32 -18.74
N GLY A 94 3.66 -7.10 -19.46
CA GLY A 94 3.76 -7.01 -20.92
C GLY A 94 2.54 -7.63 -21.61
N HIS A 95 2.37 -7.36 -22.91
CA HIS A 95 1.26 -7.91 -23.70
C HIS A 95 1.27 -9.46 -23.83
N ASN A 96 2.35 -10.11 -23.39
CA ASN A 96 2.64 -11.52 -23.62
C ASN A 96 2.91 -12.33 -22.33
N GLU A 97 2.79 -11.71 -21.14
CA GLU A 97 2.73 -12.41 -19.85
C GLU A 97 1.27 -12.74 -19.52
#